data_AF-A0A109FGU5-F1
#
_entry.id   AF-A0A109FGU5-F1
#
_cell.length_a   1.000
_cell.length_b   1.000
_cell.length_c   1.000
_cell.angle_alpha   90.00
_cell.angle_beta   90.00
_cell.angle_gamma   90.00
#
_symmetry.space_group_name_H-M   'P 1'
#
loop_
_entity.id
_entity.type
_entity.pdbx_description
1 polymer ?
#
loop_
_entity_poly.entity_id
_entity_poly.type
_entity_poly.pdbx_seq_one_letter_code
_entity_poly.pdbx_strand_id
1 'polypeptide(L)'
;MGAQGSKPDHEASPTGDDHTFFANRESPFSESLINHLSSQSLPSSSVPASRQQALDAHIQQRIAAELQQLRQQEQQVRQEIERALERENLDRERGAAATAGEEGKSAALSHSASLLKDLEQLEKRASGLKKERAETAEWKAVDVGKEALERCFRDNRQTPLNCRAEAEKFKAAVAGVEKASLD
;
A
#
# COMPACT_ATOMS: atom_id res chain seq x y z
N MET A 1 38.07 15.10 15.56
CA MET A 1 38.77 14.14 16.43
C MET A 1 39.28 14.92 17.65
N GLY A 2 38.63 14.75 18.80
CA GLY A 2 39.05 15.35 20.07
C GLY A 2 39.09 14.25 21.11
N ALA A 3 40.28 13.95 21.63
CA ALA A 3 40.53 12.89 22.59
C ALA A 3 40.59 13.45 24.01
N GLN A 4 39.85 12.79 24.92
CA GLN A 4 40.30 12.23 26.22
C GLN A 4 41.28 13.10 27.03
N GLY A 5 41.07 13.43 28.31
CA GLY A 5 40.10 13.06 29.31
C GLY A 5 40.60 13.64 30.65
N SER A 6 39.72 13.85 31.63
CA SER A 6 40.09 14.03 33.04
C SER A 6 38.83 13.92 33.89
N LYS A 7 38.82 12.94 34.78
CA LYS A 7 37.81 12.71 35.82
C LYS A 7 38.46 13.07 37.15
N PRO A 8 37.79 13.75 38.09
CA PRO A 8 38.10 13.57 39.49
C PRO A 8 37.02 12.72 40.15
N ASP A 9 37.48 11.76 40.94
CA ASP A 9 36.70 10.94 41.85
C ASP A 9 36.01 11.81 42.91
N HIS A 10 34.72 11.60 43.10
CA HIS A 10 34.05 11.99 44.34
C HIS A 10 33.37 10.74 44.91
N GLU A 11 34.14 10.06 45.75
CA GLU A 11 33.62 9.16 46.77
C GLU A 11 32.57 9.94 47.59
N ALA A 12 31.34 9.45 47.61
CA ALA A 12 30.29 9.90 48.52
C ALA A 12 29.78 8.66 49.27
N SER A 13 30.18 8.56 50.54
CA SER A 13 29.71 7.57 51.50
C SER A 13 28.18 7.66 51.70
N PRO A 14 27.50 6.54 52.05
CA PRO A 14 26.07 6.50 52.29
C PRO A 14 25.78 6.76 53.78
N THR A 15 25.28 7.95 54.14
CA THR A 15 24.72 8.21 55.47
C THR A 15 23.57 9.21 55.38
N GLY A 16 22.34 8.71 55.57
CA GLY A 16 21.09 9.49 55.77
C GLY A 16 20.70 10.32 54.55
N ASP A 17 19.47 10.32 54.02
CA ASP A 17 18.22 10.56 54.72
C ASP A 17 17.09 10.05 53.81
N ASP A 18 16.42 8.95 54.20
CA ASP A 18 15.23 8.46 53.50
C ASP A 18 14.00 9.11 54.16
N HIS A 19 13.54 10.24 53.60
CA HIS A 19 12.35 10.94 54.08
C HIS A 19 11.08 10.18 53.65
N THR A 20 10.66 9.22 54.46
CA THR A 20 9.33 8.61 54.35
C THR A 20 8.29 9.50 55.02
N PHE A 21 7.43 10.13 54.22
CA PHE A 21 6.26 10.87 54.71
C PHE A 21 5.11 9.90 55.00
N PHE A 22 5.02 9.39 56.22
CA PHE A 22 3.79 8.78 56.71
C PHE A 22 2.90 9.86 57.33
N ALA A 23 1.87 10.30 56.60
CA ALA A 23 0.80 11.09 57.20
C ALA A 23 -0.06 10.15 58.07
N ASN A 24 0.15 10.15 59.38
CA ASN A 24 -0.75 9.47 60.31
C ASN A 24 -2.11 10.19 60.30
N ARG A 25 -3.08 9.63 59.57
CA ARG A 25 -4.49 10.03 59.64
C ARG A 25 -5.27 8.89 60.28
N GLU A 26 -5.29 8.87 61.59
CA GLU A 26 -6.23 8.08 62.37
C GLU A 26 -7.59 8.79 62.33
N SER A 27 -8.39 8.52 61.29
CA SER A 27 -9.83 8.74 61.38
C SER A 27 -10.45 7.47 61.94
N PRO A 28 -11.10 7.49 63.12
CA PRO A 28 -11.88 6.36 63.56
C PRO A 28 -13.11 6.27 62.65
N PHE A 29 -13.06 5.35 61.69
CA PHE A 29 -14.26 4.93 60.99
C PHE A 29 -15.25 4.41 62.04
N SER A 30 -16.47 4.96 62.07
CA SER A 30 -17.48 4.52 63.02
C SER A 30 -17.76 3.04 62.83
N GLU A 31 -17.82 2.28 63.92
CA GLU A 31 -18.16 0.84 63.90
C GLU A 31 -19.46 0.54 63.15
N SER A 32 -20.39 1.50 63.04
CA SER A 32 -21.60 1.35 62.24
C SER A 32 -21.33 1.25 60.73
N LEU A 33 -20.31 1.95 60.20
CA LEU A 33 -19.88 1.84 58.81
C LEU A 33 -19.12 0.54 58.58
N ILE A 34 -18.30 0.14 59.55
CA ILE A 34 -17.58 -1.13 59.53
C ILE A 34 -18.59 -2.29 59.55
N ASN A 35 -19.64 -2.20 60.36
CA ASN A 35 -20.74 -3.17 60.38
C ASN A 35 -21.58 -3.14 59.09
N HIS A 36 -21.79 -1.96 58.49
CA HIS A 36 -22.53 -1.89 57.21
C HIS A 36 -21.73 -2.51 56.06
N LEU A 37 -20.41 -2.30 56.06
CA LEU A 37 -19.49 -2.88 55.08
C LEU A 37 -19.28 -4.39 55.32
N SER A 38 -19.21 -4.83 56.58
CA SER A 38 -19.05 -6.25 56.94
C SER A 38 -20.34 -7.06 56.71
N SER A 39 -21.51 -6.45 56.93
CA SER A 39 -22.80 -7.04 56.58
C SER A 39 -22.97 -7.20 55.07
N GLN A 40 -22.29 -6.37 54.29
CA GLN A 40 -22.26 -6.44 52.83
C GLN A 40 -21.19 -7.42 52.30
N SER A 41 -20.32 -7.96 53.17
CA SER A 41 -19.12 -8.75 52.79
C SER A 41 -19.20 -10.26 53.06
N LEU A 42 -20.37 -10.86 53.25
CA LEU A 42 -20.56 -12.32 53.28
C LEU A 42 -21.16 -12.83 51.94
N PRO A 43 -20.90 -14.08 51.54
CA PRO A 43 -20.35 -14.44 50.24
C PRO A 43 -21.32 -14.21 49.08
N SER A 44 -21.17 -13.05 48.46
CA SER A 44 -21.38 -12.88 47.04
C SER A 44 -20.14 -12.18 46.52
N SER A 45 -19.20 -12.93 45.95
CA SER A 45 -18.14 -12.34 45.11
C SER A 45 -18.72 -11.76 43.80
N SER A 46 -20.03 -11.56 43.71
CA SER A 46 -20.65 -10.83 42.62
C SER A 46 -20.65 -9.35 42.96
N VAL A 47 -19.79 -8.61 42.27
CA VAL A 47 -20.03 -7.20 42.00
C VAL A 47 -21.49 -7.10 41.52
N PRO A 48 -22.36 -6.25 42.11
CA PRO A 48 -23.75 -6.14 41.66
C PRO A 48 -23.75 -5.86 40.16
N ALA A 49 -24.59 -6.57 39.41
CA ALA A 49 -24.53 -6.58 37.93
C ALA A 49 -24.54 -5.16 37.31
N SER A 50 -25.23 -4.21 37.94
CA SER A 50 -25.24 -2.79 37.54
C SER A 50 -23.87 -2.11 37.65
N ARG A 51 -23.10 -2.41 38.70
CA ARG A 51 -21.72 -1.90 38.87
C ARG A 51 -20.79 -2.56 37.86
N GLN A 52 -20.95 -3.86 37.61
CA GLN A 52 -20.13 -4.56 36.60
C GLN A 52 -20.36 -3.98 35.20
N GLN A 53 -21.62 -3.76 34.82
CA GLN A 53 -21.97 -3.12 33.54
C GLN A 53 -21.41 -1.69 33.43
N ALA A 54 -21.44 -0.90 34.50
CA ALA A 54 -20.86 0.44 34.51
C ALA A 54 -19.33 0.40 34.34
N LEU A 55 -18.65 -0.55 34.97
CA LEU A 55 -17.21 -0.75 34.82
C LEU A 55 -16.86 -1.22 33.41
N ASP A 56 -17.59 -2.19 32.88
CA ASP A 56 -17.38 -2.72 31.52
C ASP A 56 -17.59 -1.63 30.46
N ALA A 57 -18.62 -0.79 30.61
CA ALA A 57 -18.85 0.35 29.73
C ALA A 57 -17.70 1.36 29.77
N HIS A 58 -17.18 1.69 30.97
CA HIS A 58 -16.02 2.58 31.11
C HIS A 58 -14.74 1.96 30.52
N ILE A 59 -14.54 0.66 30.70
CA ILE A 59 -13.41 -0.08 30.12
C ILE A 59 -13.51 -0.05 28.58
N GLN A 60 -14.68 -0.33 28.02
CA GLN A 60 -14.90 -0.27 26.57
C GLN A 60 -14.66 1.12 26.00
N GLN A 61 -15.12 2.17 26.69
CA GLN A 61 -14.88 3.56 26.30
C GLN A 61 -13.38 3.88 26.29
N ARG A 62 -12.64 3.47 27.33
CA ARG A 62 -11.20 3.68 27.40
C ARG A 62 -10.46 2.91 26.30
N ILE A 63 -10.81 1.65 26.07
CA ILE A 63 -10.23 0.84 25.00
C ILE A 63 -10.49 1.49 23.64
N ALA A 64 -11.71 1.97 23.39
CA ALA A 64 -12.05 2.63 22.13
C ALA A 64 -11.24 3.92 21.92
N ALA A 65 -11.09 4.74 22.96
CA ALA A 65 -10.28 5.96 22.90
C ALA A 65 -8.80 5.65 22.64
N GLU A 66 -8.22 4.67 23.34
CA GLU A 66 -6.82 4.24 23.15
C GLU A 66 -6.61 3.62 21.76
N LEU A 67 -7.55 2.81 21.25
CA LEU A 67 -7.49 2.27 19.89
C LEU A 67 -7.54 3.38 18.83
N GLN A 68 -8.37 4.40 19.04
CA GLN A 68 -8.44 5.54 18.13
C GLN A 68 -7.13 6.33 18.14
N GLN A 69 -6.54 6.55 19.31
CA GLN A 69 -5.24 7.20 19.46
C GLN A 69 -4.13 6.42 18.76
N LEU A 70 -4.06 5.10 18.95
CA LEU A 70 -3.07 4.23 18.29
C LEU A 70 -3.20 4.28 16.76
N ARG A 71 -4.42 4.23 16.22
CA ARG A 71 -4.64 4.35 14.76
C ARG A 71 -4.16 5.69 14.21
N GLN A 72 -4.35 6.78 14.95
CA GLN A 72 -3.85 8.10 14.54
C GLN A 72 -2.31 8.15 14.55
N GLN A 73 -1.68 7.57 15.57
CA GLN A 73 -0.22 7.47 15.64
C GLN A 73 0.34 6.58 14.51
N GLU A 74 -0.30 5.44 14.22
CA GLU A 74 0.09 4.58 13.10
C GLU A 74 -0.01 5.32 11.76
N GLN A 75 -1.06 6.10 11.54
CA GLN A 75 -1.20 6.92 10.33
C GLN A 75 -0.11 7.99 10.23
N GLN A 76 0.23 8.65 11.34
CA GLN A 76 1.32 9.63 11.37
C GLN A 76 2.67 8.98 11.06
N VAL A 77 2.99 7.86 11.70
CA VAL A 77 4.23 7.11 11.46
C VAL A 77 4.30 6.63 10.02
N ARG A 78 3.20 6.14 9.43
CA ARG A 78 3.16 5.76 8.01
C ARG A 78 3.46 6.94 7.09
N GLN A 79 2.85 8.10 7.33
CA GLN A 79 3.13 9.31 6.54
C GLN A 79 4.58 9.78 6.70
N GLU A 80 5.15 9.65 7.89
CA GLU A 80 6.57 9.97 8.12
C GLU A 80 7.50 9.01 7.39
N ILE A 81 7.19 7.71 7.41
CA ILE A 81 7.93 6.70 6.64
C ILE A 81 7.83 6.98 5.15
N GLU A 82 6.64 7.24 4.63
CA GLU A 82 6.43 7.58 3.21
C GLU A 82 7.26 8.83 2.82
N ARG A 83 7.19 9.91 3.59
CA ARG A 83 7.99 11.11 3.35
C ARG A 83 9.50 10.85 3.46
N ALA A 84 9.92 9.99 4.38
CA ALA A 84 11.33 9.63 4.53
C ALA A 84 11.82 8.81 3.34
N LEU A 85 11.03 7.84 2.86
CA LEU A 85 11.33 7.05 1.67
C LEU A 85 11.33 7.90 0.41
N GLU A 86 10.40 8.85 0.27
CA GLU A 86 10.41 9.82 -0.84
C GLU A 86 11.67 10.67 -0.82
N ARG A 87 12.05 11.20 0.34
CA ARG A 87 13.30 11.96 0.50
C ARG A 87 14.52 11.11 0.21
N GLU A 88 14.59 9.88 0.71
CA GLU A 88 15.69 8.96 0.43
C GLU A 88 15.77 8.63 -1.05
N ASN A 89 14.65 8.38 -1.72
CA ASN A 89 14.62 8.16 -3.17
C ASN A 89 15.16 9.38 -3.92
N LEU A 90 14.73 10.60 -3.57
CA LEU A 90 15.21 11.83 -4.19
C LEU A 90 16.70 12.09 -3.88
N ASP A 91 17.16 11.82 -2.67
CA ASP A 91 18.56 11.97 -2.26
C ASP A 91 19.44 10.87 -2.88
N ARG A 92 18.90 9.68 -3.10
CA ARG A 92 19.55 8.59 -3.83
C ARG A 92 19.61 8.89 -5.32
N GLU A 93 18.58 9.50 -5.90
CA GLU A 93 18.61 10.00 -7.28
C GLU A 93 19.62 11.15 -7.45
N ARG A 94 19.62 12.13 -6.54
CA ARG A 94 20.56 13.27 -6.54
C ARG A 94 22.00 12.86 -6.22
N GLY A 95 22.17 11.98 -5.23
CA GLY A 95 23.44 11.41 -4.81
C GLY A 95 24.00 10.48 -5.87
N ALA A 96 23.18 9.65 -6.51
CA ALA A 96 23.58 8.91 -7.69
C ALA A 96 23.94 9.87 -8.82
N ALA A 97 23.14 10.91 -9.11
CA ALA A 97 23.44 11.94 -10.11
C ALA A 97 24.81 12.60 -9.87
N ALA A 98 25.17 12.88 -8.63
CA ALA A 98 26.42 13.54 -8.22
C ALA A 98 27.63 12.60 -8.09
N THR A 99 27.46 11.32 -7.74
CA THR A 99 28.57 10.38 -7.48
C THR A 99 28.88 9.42 -8.62
N ALA A 100 28.06 9.35 -9.67
CA ALA A 100 28.40 8.57 -10.87
C ALA A 100 28.78 9.46 -12.06
N GLY A 101 29.97 9.39 -12.63
CA GLY A 101 31.00 8.37 -12.40
C GLY A 101 30.54 6.96 -12.79
N GLU A 102 30.04 6.82 -14.01
CA GLU A 102 29.86 5.62 -14.87
C GLU A 102 29.28 4.28 -14.32
N GLU A 103 29.55 3.78 -13.11
CA GLU A 103 29.33 2.33 -12.85
C GLU A 103 28.20 1.96 -11.86
N GLY A 104 27.69 2.89 -11.06
CA GLY A 104 26.65 2.63 -10.03
C GLY A 104 25.22 3.08 -10.35
N LYS A 105 25.02 3.90 -11.41
CA LYS A 105 23.71 4.41 -11.86
C LYS A 105 22.86 3.36 -12.60
N SER A 106 23.43 2.22 -12.97
CA SER A 106 22.91 1.30 -13.97
C SER A 106 21.97 0.20 -13.45
N ALA A 107 21.48 0.27 -12.21
CA ALA A 107 20.54 -0.74 -11.68
C ALA A 107 19.13 -0.18 -11.42
N ALA A 108 19.00 0.91 -10.64
CA ALA A 108 17.70 1.49 -10.31
C ALA A 108 17.19 2.49 -11.37
N LEU A 109 18.05 3.40 -11.87
CA LEU A 109 17.74 4.19 -13.07
C LEU A 109 17.70 3.31 -14.31
N SER A 110 18.37 2.15 -14.30
CA SER A 110 18.20 1.16 -15.36
C SER A 110 16.82 0.57 -15.37
N HIS A 111 16.16 0.29 -14.25
CA HIS A 111 14.78 -0.19 -14.32
C HIS A 111 13.81 0.85 -14.89
N SER A 112 13.81 2.09 -14.40
CA SER A 112 12.90 3.11 -14.96
C SER A 112 13.30 3.56 -16.38
N ALA A 113 14.59 3.74 -16.67
CA ALA A 113 15.05 4.10 -18.02
C ALA A 113 14.98 2.93 -19.01
N SER A 114 15.16 1.68 -18.56
CA SER A 114 14.90 0.48 -19.39
C SER A 114 13.42 0.38 -19.68
N LEU A 115 12.52 0.59 -18.71
CA LEU A 115 11.09 0.57 -18.97
C LEU A 115 10.67 1.66 -19.96
N LEU A 116 11.21 2.87 -19.83
CA LEU A 116 10.95 3.94 -20.81
C LEU A 116 11.48 3.59 -22.21
N LYS A 117 12.67 2.99 -22.28
CA LYS A 117 13.24 2.50 -23.55
C LYS A 117 12.44 1.36 -24.16
N ASP A 118 11.96 0.44 -23.34
CA ASP A 118 11.13 -0.69 -23.74
C ASP A 118 9.77 -0.20 -24.23
N LEU A 119 9.18 0.80 -23.56
CA LEU A 119 7.96 1.47 -24.02
C LEU A 119 8.18 2.17 -25.36
N GLU A 120 9.25 2.95 -25.53
CA GLU A 120 9.57 3.60 -26.80
C GLU A 120 9.78 2.56 -27.92
N GLN A 121 10.44 1.45 -27.61
CA GLN A 121 10.66 0.36 -28.56
C GLN A 121 9.34 -0.35 -28.93
N LEU A 122 8.43 -0.52 -27.97
CA LEU A 122 7.09 -1.07 -28.21
C LEU A 122 6.24 -0.12 -29.05
N GLU A 123 6.26 1.18 -28.77
CA GLU A 123 5.57 2.20 -29.57
C GLU A 123 6.11 2.25 -31.00
N LYS A 124 7.43 2.16 -31.17
CA LYS A 124 8.07 2.12 -32.48
C LYS A 124 7.70 0.85 -33.25
N ARG A 125 7.67 -0.31 -32.60
CA ARG A 125 7.21 -1.57 -33.22
C ARG A 125 5.72 -1.53 -33.58
N ALA A 126 4.87 -1.06 -32.66
CA ALA A 126 3.44 -0.96 -32.89
C ALA A 126 3.09 0.05 -34.00
N SER A 127 3.79 1.19 -34.06
CA SER A 127 3.62 2.16 -35.14
C SER A 127 4.16 1.65 -36.48
N GLY A 128 5.25 0.88 -36.47
CA GLY A 128 5.76 0.17 -37.66
C GLY A 128 4.73 -0.79 -38.24
N LEU A 129 4.19 -1.69 -37.41
CA LEU A 129 3.16 -2.65 -37.82
C LEU A 129 1.87 -1.96 -38.31
N LYS A 130 1.47 -0.85 -37.67
CA LYS A 130 0.31 -0.05 -38.13
C LYS A 130 0.54 0.56 -39.51
N LYS A 131 1.75 1.07 -39.78
CA LYS A 131 2.11 1.63 -41.09
C LYS A 131 2.19 0.54 -42.15
N GLU A 132 2.84 -0.57 -41.84
CA GLU A 132 2.92 -1.73 -42.73
C GLU A 132 1.53 -2.24 -43.12
N ARG A 133 0.64 -2.39 -42.14
CA ARG A 133 -0.78 -2.71 -42.37
C ARG A 133 -1.50 -1.69 -43.25
N ALA A 134 -1.17 -0.41 -43.12
CA ALA A 134 -1.80 0.67 -43.88
C ALA A 134 -1.22 0.83 -45.31
N GLU A 135 0.01 0.40 -45.55
CA GLU A 135 0.71 0.59 -46.82
C GLU A 135 0.57 -0.62 -47.75
N THR A 136 0.62 -1.83 -47.20
CA THR A 136 0.55 -3.10 -47.96
C THR A 136 -0.84 -3.34 -48.56
N ALA A 137 -0.84 -3.86 -49.78
CA ALA A 137 -2.06 -4.14 -50.52
C ALA A 137 -2.83 -5.34 -49.92
N GLU A 138 -2.15 -6.31 -49.32
CA GLU A 138 -2.80 -7.50 -48.75
C GLU A 138 -3.64 -7.14 -47.51
N TRP A 139 -3.12 -6.28 -46.63
CA TRP A 139 -3.87 -5.82 -45.46
C TRP A 139 -5.08 -4.94 -45.84
N LYS A 140 -4.97 -4.11 -46.88
CA LYS A 140 -6.12 -3.39 -47.45
C LYS A 140 -7.20 -4.33 -47.99
N ALA A 141 -6.80 -5.42 -48.65
CA ALA A 141 -7.74 -6.43 -49.13
C ALA A 141 -8.49 -7.13 -47.99
N VAL A 142 -7.81 -7.36 -46.85
CA VAL A 142 -8.43 -7.89 -45.62
C VAL A 142 -9.46 -6.90 -45.06
N ASP A 143 -9.12 -5.62 -44.96
CA ASP A 143 -10.03 -4.61 -44.41
C ASP A 143 -11.27 -4.41 -45.32
N VAL A 144 -11.09 -4.39 -46.65
CA VAL A 144 -12.21 -4.35 -47.60
C VAL A 144 -13.09 -5.61 -47.52
N GLY A 145 -12.46 -6.79 -47.43
CA GLY A 145 -13.17 -8.06 -47.28
C GLY A 145 -13.96 -8.13 -45.97
N LYS A 146 -13.39 -7.61 -44.88
CA LYS A 146 -14.05 -7.50 -43.57
C LYS A 146 -15.28 -6.59 -43.66
N GLU A 147 -15.15 -5.41 -44.25
CA GLU A 147 -16.28 -4.48 -44.40
C GLU A 147 -17.39 -5.08 -45.26
N ALA A 148 -17.05 -5.75 -46.37
CA ALA A 148 -18.04 -6.41 -47.22
C ALA A 148 -18.79 -7.53 -46.48
N LEU A 149 -18.07 -8.32 -45.67
CA LEU A 149 -18.65 -9.38 -44.87
C LEU A 149 -19.55 -8.83 -43.75
N GLU A 150 -19.11 -7.78 -43.05
CA GLU A 150 -19.91 -7.11 -42.04
C GLU A 150 -21.19 -6.51 -42.64
N ARG A 151 -21.10 -5.85 -43.81
CA ARG A 151 -22.27 -5.32 -44.52
C ARG A 151 -23.23 -6.45 -44.88
N CYS A 152 -22.74 -7.55 -45.46
CA CYS A 152 -23.58 -8.69 -45.80
C CYS A 152 -24.31 -9.26 -44.57
N PHE A 153 -23.61 -9.44 -43.44
CA PHE A 153 -24.24 -9.93 -42.21
C PHE A 153 -25.23 -8.96 -41.60
N ARG A 154 -24.99 -7.64 -41.71
CA ARG A 154 -25.94 -6.61 -41.26
C ARG A 154 -27.23 -6.63 -42.09
N ASP A 155 -27.12 -6.88 -43.40
CA ASP A 155 -28.25 -6.94 -44.32
C ASP A 155 -29.00 -8.29 -44.25
N ASN A 156 -28.29 -9.38 -43.89
CA ASN A 156 -28.83 -10.74 -43.83
C ASN A 156 -28.86 -11.31 -42.39
N ARG A 157 -29.44 -10.58 -41.43
CA ARG A 157 -29.39 -10.95 -40.00
C ARG A 157 -30.03 -12.30 -39.65
N GLN A 158 -31.09 -12.68 -40.36
CA GLN A 158 -31.79 -13.95 -40.14
C GLN A 158 -31.30 -15.07 -41.06
N THR A 159 -30.47 -14.74 -42.06
CA THR A 159 -29.98 -15.67 -43.08
C THR A 159 -28.47 -15.50 -43.32
N PRO A 160 -27.62 -15.71 -42.29
CA PRO A 160 -26.18 -15.48 -42.39
C PRO A 160 -25.48 -16.39 -43.40
N LEU A 161 -26.11 -17.52 -43.76
CA LEU A 161 -25.59 -18.46 -44.77
C LEU A 161 -25.52 -17.85 -46.18
N ASN A 162 -26.28 -16.78 -46.45
CA ASN A 162 -26.21 -16.06 -47.73
C ASN A 162 -24.86 -15.36 -47.93
N CYS A 163 -24.14 -15.05 -46.85
CA CYS A 163 -22.86 -14.33 -46.88
C CYS A 163 -21.63 -15.23 -47.04
N ARG A 164 -21.84 -16.49 -47.46
CA ARG A 164 -20.76 -17.47 -47.59
C ARG A 164 -19.72 -17.04 -48.64
N ALA A 165 -20.14 -16.42 -49.73
CA ALA A 165 -19.22 -15.97 -50.77
C ALA A 165 -18.27 -14.87 -50.27
N GLU A 166 -18.79 -13.93 -49.48
CA GLU A 166 -18.04 -12.85 -48.84
C GLU A 166 -17.09 -13.41 -47.77
N ALA A 167 -17.54 -14.43 -47.02
CA ALA A 167 -16.72 -15.11 -46.03
C ALA A 167 -15.53 -15.83 -46.66
N GLU A 168 -15.72 -16.52 -47.80
CA GLU A 168 -14.63 -17.18 -48.52
C GLU A 168 -13.63 -16.17 -49.11
N LYS A 169 -14.11 -15.02 -49.61
CA LYS A 169 -13.23 -13.92 -50.07
C LYS A 169 -12.40 -13.34 -48.92
N PHE A 170 -13.00 -13.14 -47.75
CA PHE A 170 -12.29 -12.68 -46.56
C PHE A 170 -11.24 -13.70 -46.10
N LYS A 171 -11.58 -14.99 -46.05
CA LYS A 171 -10.62 -16.06 -45.72
C LYS A 171 -9.45 -16.10 -46.70
N ALA A 172 -9.69 -15.95 -48.00
CA ALA A 172 -8.63 -15.92 -49.01
C ALA A 172 -7.71 -14.71 -48.82
N ALA A 173 -8.24 -13.53 -48.49
CA ALA A 173 -7.45 -12.35 -48.19
C ALA A 173 -6.59 -12.52 -46.93
N VAL A 174 -7.15 -13.11 -45.87
CA VAL A 174 -6.42 -13.42 -44.63
C VAL A 174 -5.32 -14.44 -44.90
N ALA A 175 -5.59 -15.51 -45.65
CA ALA A 175 -4.59 -16.50 -46.04
C ALA A 175 -3.45 -15.91 -46.89
N GLY A 176 -3.72 -14.83 -47.64
CA GLY A 176 -2.68 -14.06 -48.34
C GLY A 176 -1.75 -13.35 -47.38
N VAL A 177 -2.30 -12.65 -46.39
CA VAL A 177 -1.52 -11.96 -45.34
C VAL A 177 -0.75 -12.93 -44.46
N GLU A 178 -1.36 -14.05 -44.08
CA GLU A 178 -0.70 -15.09 -43.27
C GLU A 178 0.53 -15.66 -43.99
N LYS A 179 0.44 -15.91 -45.30
CA LYS A 179 1.59 -16.34 -46.11
C LYS A 179 2.67 -15.26 -46.17
N ALA A 180 2.28 -14.00 -46.44
CA ALA A 180 3.21 -12.88 -46.49
C ALA A 180 3.89 -12.56 -45.14
N SER A 181 3.30 -12.99 -44.02
CA SER A 181 3.85 -12.78 -42.66
C SER A 181 4.71 -13.96 -42.17
N LEU A 182 4.67 -15.10 -42.87
CA LEU A 182 5.44 -16.31 -42.56
C LEU A 182 6.75 -16.40 -43.35
N ASP A 183 6.85 -15.69 -44.48
CA ASP A 183 8.08 -15.44 -45.23
C ASP A 183 8.90 -14.30 -44.60
#